data_AF-A0A1B8QFX5-F1
#
_entry.id   AF-A0A1B8QFX5-F1
#
_cell.length_a   1.000
_cell.length_b   1.000
_cell.length_c   1.000
_cell.angle_alpha   90.00
_cell.angle_beta   90.00
_cell.angle_gamma   90.00
#
_symmetry.space_group_name_H-M   'P 1'
#
loop_
_entity.id
_entity.type
_entity.pdbx_description
1 polymer ?
#
loop_
_entity_poly.entity_id
_entity_poly.type
_entity_poly.pdbx_seq_one_letter_code
_entity_poly.pdbx_strand_id
1 'polypeptide(L)' 'MFNIGDKVIKNPKKWLPNDFDKWGRGQGVGIVVEPPFTIDDIDYVDVRWESGRCFEKISGLQLFNESNA' A
#
# COMPACT_ATOMS: atom_id res chain seq x y z
N MET A 1 -12.48 -1.07 1.33
CA MET A 1 -11.88 0.27 1.19
C MET A 1 -10.92 0.45 2.34
N PHE A 2 -9.72 0.97 2.12
CA PHE A 2 -8.80 1.34 3.22
C PHE A 2 -9.06 2.76 3.67
N ASN A 3 -8.76 3.05 4.94
CA ASN A 3 -8.81 4.38 5.52
C ASN A 3 -7.39 4.93 5.73
N ILE A 4 -7.27 6.25 5.80
CA ILE A 4 -6.01 6.90 6.21
C ILE A 4 -5.65 6.40 7.63
N GLY A 5 -4.40 5.96 7.78
CA GLY A 5 -3.88 5.36 9.00
C GLY A 5 -3.89 3.83 9.03
N ASP A 6 -4.61 3.17 8.11
CA ASP A 6 -4.60 1.71 8.03
C ASP A 6 -3.19 1.19 7.73
N LYS A 7 -2.76 0.20 8.51
CA LYS A 7 -1.56 -0.58 8.22
C LYS A 7 -1.90 -1.63 7.16
N VAL A 8 -1.08 -1.74 6.13
CA VAL A 8 -1.30 -2.66 5.01
C VAL A 8 -0.01 -3.41 4.66
N ILE A 9 -0.18 -4.59 4.06
CA ILE A 9 0.89 -5.35 3.41
C ILE A 9 0.47 -5.69 1.99
N LYS A 10 1.44 -6.00 1.12
CA LYS A 10 1.14 -6.54 -0.21
C LYS A 10 0.40 -7.88 -0.07
N ASN A 11 -0.61 -8.07 -0.90
CA ASN A 11 -1.35 -9.31 -1.00
C ASN A 11 -0.72 -10.20 -2.08
N PRO A 12 0.05 -11.25 -1.74
CA PRO A 12 0.78 -12.06 -2.72
C PRO A 12 -0.12 -12.79 -3.73
N LYS A 13 -1.44 -12.91 -3.46
CA LYS A 13 -2.39 -13.55 -4.39
C LYS A 13 -2.88 -12.61 -5.50
N LYS A 14 -2.78 -11.30 -5.31
CA LYS A 14 -3.38 -10.28 -6.20
C LYS A 14 -2.43 -9.14 -6.55
N TRP A 15 -1.31 -9.03 -5.85
CA TRP A 15 -0.27 -8.06 -6.14
C TRP A 15 0.38 -8.39 -7.48
N LEU A 16 0.53 -7.35 -8.30
CA LEU A 16 1.25 -7.38 -9.55
C LEU A 16 2.56 -6.60 -9.35
N PRO A 17 3.73 -7.25 -9.48
CA PRO A 17 5.00 -6.58 -9.38
C PRO A 17 5.15 -5.45 -10.40
N ASN A 18 5.81 -4.37 -10.00
CA ASN A 18 6.14 -3.23 -10.83
C ASN A 18 7.59 -2.78 -10.58
N ASP A 19 8.06 -1.81 -11.37
CA ASP A 19 9.44 -1.32 -11.27
C ASP A 19 9.76 -0.61 -9.95
N PHE A 20 8.76 -0.07 -9.24
CA PHE A 20 8.96 0.55 -7.93
C PHE A 20 9.27 -0.46 -6.83
N ASP A 21 8.83 -1.72 -6.98
CA ASP A 21 9.13 -2.78 -6.01
C ASP A 21 10.65 -3.10 -5.99
N LYS A 22 11.39 -2.83 -7.08
CA LYS A 22 12.86 -2.94 -7.14
C LYS A 22 13.58 -1.94 -6.23
N TRP A 23 12.90 -0.87 -5.83
CA TRP A 23 13.42 0.13 -4.89
C TRP A 23 13.04 -0.19 -3.44
N GLY A 24 12.56 -1.42 -3.18
CA GLY A 24 12.12 -1.86 -1.86
C GLY A 24 10.77 -1.29 -1.43
N ARG A 25 10.05 -0.56 -2.31
CA ARG A 25 8.70 -0.09 -2.03
C ARG A 25 7.76 -1.29 -2.00
N GLY A 26 6.79 -1.30 -1.09
CA GLY A 26 5.91 -2.46 -0.93
C GLY A 26 6.44 -3.59 -0.05
N GLN A 27 7.67 -3.48 0.48
CA GLN A 27 8.20 -4.44 1.44
C GLN A 27 7.79 -4.08 2.87
N GLY A 28 7.46 -5.10 3.67
CA GLY A 28 7.06 -4.93 5.06
C GLY A 28 5.66 -4.33 5.22
N VAL A 29 5.50 -3.51 6.26
CA VAL A 29 4.23 -2.87 6.61
C VAL A 29 4.21 -1.44 6.09
N GLY A 30 3.21 -1.12 5.27
CA GLY A 30 2.92 0.22 4.80
C GLY A 30 1.79 0.86 5.59
N ILE A 31 1.69 2.19 5.53
CA ILE A 31 0.61 2.96 6.14
C ILE A 31 -0.10 3.73 5.04
N VAL A 32 -1.42 3.61 4.96
CA VAL A 32 -2.25 4.42 4.05
C VAL A 32 -2.22 5.87 4.54
N VAL A 33 -1.87 6.79 3.64
CA VAL A 33 -1.71 8.22 3.95
C VAL A 33 -2.56 9.07 3.02
N GLU A 34 -2.78 10.31 3.42
CA GLU A 34 -3.40 11.29 2.54
C GLU A 34 -2.49 11.57 1.33
N PRO A 35 -3.02 11.50 0.11
CA PRO A 35 -2.23 11.77 -1.08
C PRO A 35 -1.87 13.26 -1.18
N PRO A 36 -0.69 13.61 -1.72
CA PRO A 36 -0.26 15.00 -1.84
C PRO A 36 -1.00 15.77 -2.96
N PHE A 37 -1.84 15.08 -3.73
CA PHE A 37 -2.67 15.62 -4.80
C PHE A 37 -3.90 14.72 -4.97
N THR A 38 -4.93 15.22 -5.65
CA THR A 38 -6.14 14.45 -5.95
C THR A 38 -5.79 13.23 -6.81
N ILE A 39 -6.25 12.05 -6.39
CA ILE A 39 -6.20 10.84 -7.20
C ILE A 39 -7.55 10.71 -7.90
N ASP A 40 -7.57 10.82 -9.24
CA ASP A 40 -8.80 10.62 -10.03
C ASP A 40 -9.17 9.12 -10.14
N ASP A 41 -8.20 8.24 -9.91
CA ASP A 41 -8.37 6.78 -9.94
C ASP A 41 -8.70 6.23 -8.55
N ILE A 42 -9.99 5.93 -8.35
CA ILE A 42 -10.55 5.44 -7.08
C ILE A 42 -10.02 4.06 -6.65
N ASP A 43 -9.33 3.33 -7.53
CA ASP A 43 -8.78 2.00 -7.22
C ASP A 43 -7.36 2.05 -6.63
N TYR A 44 -6.82 3.24 -6.40
CA TYR A 44 -5.50 3.45 -5.81
C TYR A 44 -5.56 4.22 -4.50
N VAL A 45 -4.61 3.89 -3.61
CA VAL A 45 -4.37 4.61 -2.36
C VAL A 45 -2.89 4.97 -2.26
N ASP A 46 -2.56 6.09 -1.63
CA ASP A 46 -1.17 6.43 -1.33
C ASP A 46 -0.73 5.69 -0.07
N VAL A 47 0.36 4.93 -0.19
CA VAL A 47 0.94 4.15 0.89
C VAL A 47 2.36 4.62 1.15
N ARG A 48 2.64 4.94 2.42
CA ARG A 48 3.99 5.17 2.91
C ARG A 48 4.59 3.86 3.41
N TRP A 49 5.59 3.39 2.69
CA TRP A 49 6.49 2.30 3.08
C TRP A 49 7.75 2.86 3.76
N GLU A 50 8.55 2.00 4.40
CA GLU A 50 9.84 2.39 5.00
C GLU A 50 10.80 2.98 3.96
N SER A 51 10.81 2.41 2.75
CA SER A 51 11.63 2.81 1.60
C SER A 51 11.03 3.96 0.76
N GLY A 52 9.92 4.55 1.19
CA GLY A 52 9.29 5.70 0.54
C GLY A 52 7.80 5.52 0.25
N ARG A 53 7.22 6.45 -0.51
CA ARG A 53 5.79 6.47 -0.84
C ARG A 53 5.52 5.89 -2.23
N CYS A 54 4.40 5.19 -2.37
CA CYS A 54 3.91 4.71 -3.65
C CYS A 54 2.38 4.70 -3.67
N PHE A 55 1.78 5.00 -4.82
CA PHE A 55 0.39 4.69 -5.06
C PHE A 55 0.25 3.20 -5.32
N GLU A 56 -0.71 2.59 -4.64
CA GLU A 56 -0.91 1.15 -4.61
C GLU A 56 -2.33 0.81 -4.99
N LYS A 57 -2.48 -0.17 -5.89
CA LYS A 57 -3.79 -0.65 -6.27
C LYS A 57 -4.43 -1.36 -5.08
N ILE A 58 -5.64 -0.97 -4.70
CA ILE A 58 -6.38 -1.50 -3.54
C ILE A 58 -6.44 -3.03 -3.59
N SER A 59 -6.66 -3.63 -4.77
CA SER A 59 -6.74 -5.07 -4.94
C SER A 59 -5.44 -5.83 -4.60
N GLY A 60 -4.30 -5.16 -4.71
CA GLY A 60 -2.97 -5.71 -4.43
C GLY A 60 -2.55 -5.58 -2.96
N LEU A 61 -3.40 -5.03 -2.10
CA LEU A 61 -3.14 -4.84 -0.67
C LEU A 61 -4.08 -5.71 0.18
N GLN A 62 -3.68 -5.92 1.43
CA GLN A 62 -4.52 -6.45 2.50
C GLN A 62 -4.16 -5.74 3.82
N LEU A 63 -5.12 -5.66 4.74
CA LEU A 63 -4.89 -5.09 6.06
C LEU A 63 -3.81 -5.89 6.79
N PHE A 64 -2.87 -5.16 7.41
CA PHE A 64 -1.97 -5.73 8.38
C PHE A 64 -2.75 -5.89 9.68
N ASN A 65 -3.43 -7.04 9.81
CA ASN A 65 -3.96 -7.43 11.10
C ASN A 65 -2.78 -7.85 11.98
N GLU A 66 -2.61 -7.21 13.13
CA GLU A 66 -1.71 -7.67 14.20
C GLU A 66 -2.24 -8.97 14.84
N SER A 67 -2.64 -9.96 14.04
CA SER A 67 -3.07 -11.29 14.50
C SER A 67 -1.85 -12.17 14.81
N ASN A 68 -0.89 -11.62 15.53
CA ASN A 68 0.20 -12.33 16.20
C ASN A 68 0.45 -11.67 17.58
N ALA A 69 -0.63 -11.45 18.34
CA ALA A 69 -0.58 -11.24 19.79
C ALA A 69 -0.93 -12.57 20.47
#